data_AF-A0A1E5Q504-F1
#
_entry.id   AF-A0A1E5Q504-F1
#
_cell.length_a   1.000
_cell.length_b   1.000
_cell.length_c   1.000
_cell.angle_alpha   90.00
_cell.angle_beta   90.00
_cell.angle_gamma   90.00
#
_symmetry.space_group_name_H-M   'P 1'
#
loop_
_entity.id
_entity.type
_entity.pdbx_description
1 polymer ?
#
loop_
_entity_poly.entity_id
_entity_poly.type
_entity_poly.pdbx_seq_one_letter_code
_entity_poly.pdbx_strand_id
1 'polypeptide(L)' 'MSKIIMNIYSWGALFISIAGIAAMLIWPPQSLRVDRDGVPHFTPKAQHPETGEAVSVNTLIHHYRGD' A
#
# COMPACT_ATOMS: atom_id res chain seq x y z
N MET A 1 25.72 9.66 -32.81
CA MET A 1 25.73 10.16 -31.41
C MET A 1 24.34 10.18 -30.77
N SER A 2 23.38 11.00 -31.25
CA SER A 2 22.07 11.19 -30.60
C SER A 2 21.25 9.90 -30.39
N LYS A 3 21.20 9.00 -31.38
CA LYS A 3 20.47 7.72 -31.27
C LYS A 3 20.99 6.80 -30.16
N ILE A 4 22.31 6.76 -29.94
CA ILE A 4 22.91 5.93 -28.90
C ILE A 4 22.58 6.49 -27.51
N ILE A 5 22.66 7.82 -27.35
CA ILE A 5 22.30 8.51 -26.11
C ILE A 5 20.83 8.29 -25.78
N MET A 6 19.94 8.43 -26.79
CA MET A 6 18.51 8.18 -26.63
C MET A 6 18.23 6.73 -26.20
N ASN A 7 18.88 5.75 -26.84
CA ASN A 7 18.70 4.35 -26.49
C ASN A 7 19.16 4.04 -25.05
N ILE A 8 20.31 4.58 -24.63
CA ILE A 8 20.80 4.39 -23.26
C ILE A 8 19.80 4.99 -22.26
N TYR A 9 19.30 6.20 -22.54
CA TYR A 9 18.30 6.83 -21.69
C TYR A 9 17.01 6.00 -21.61
N SER A 10 16.46 5.57 -22.74
CA SER A 10 15.23 4.78 -22.78
C SER A 10 15.36 3.45 -22.05
N TRP A 11 16.46 2.72 -22.27
CA TRP A 11 16.72 1.46 -21.56
C TRP A 11 16.98 1.66 -20.07
N GLY A 12 17.70 2.71 -19.69
CA GLY A 12 17.93 3.07 -18.31
C GLY A 12 16.64 3.43 -17.58
N ALA A 13 15.79 4.26 -18.20
CA ALA A 13 14.48 4.62 -17.66
C ALA A 13 13.59 3.38 -17.47
N LEU A 14 13.52 2.51 -18.47
CA LEU A 14 12.76 1.27 -18.39
C LEU A 14 13.25 0.39 -17.23
N PHE A 15 14.57 0.21 -17.11
CA PHE A 15 15.17 -0.61 -16.06
C PHE A 15 14.86 -0.05 -14.67
N ILE A 16 15.05 1.26 -14.46
CA ILE A 16 14.77 1.92 -13.18
C ILE A 16 13.28 1.81 -12.83
N SER A 17 12.37 2.00 -13.80
CA SER A 17 10.94 1.88 -13.57
C SER A 17 10.53 0.45 -13.16
N ILE A 18 10.98 -0.56 -13.90
CA ILE A 18 10.66 -1.96 -13.58
C ILE A 18 11.26 -2.34 -12.22
N ALA A 19 12.52 -2.01 -11.98
CA ALA A 19 13.18 -2.31 -10.71
C ALA A 19 12.49 -1.63 -9.52
N GLY A 20 12.08 -0.36 -9.67
CA GLY A 20 11.35 0.38 -8.64
C GLY A 20 10.00 -0.24 -8.30
N ILE A 21 9.22 -0.65 -9.31
CA ILE A 21 7.95 -1.34 -9.11
C ILE A 21 8.18 -2.71 -8.45
N ALA A 22 9.12 -3.49 -8.96
CA ALA A 22 9.45 -4.80 -8.37
C ALA A 22 9.87 -4.67 -6.90
N ALA A 23 10.69 -3.66 -6.56
CA ALA A 23 11.10 -3.39 -5.20
C ALA A 23 9.92 -3.05 -4.27
N MET A 24 8.96 -2.25 -4.74
CA MET A 24 7.75 -1.91 -3.98
C MET A 24 6.86 -3.14 -3.71
N LEU A 25 6.84 -4.12 -4.62
CA LEU A 25 6.05 -5.34 -4.45
C LEU A 25 6.73 -6.36 -3.53
N ILE A 26 8.06 -6.51 -3.65
CA ILE A 26 8.85 -7.45 -2.83
C ILE A 26 8.99 -6.93 -1.41
N TRP A 27 9.26 -5.62 -1.26
CA TRP A 27 9.50 -4.99 0.03
C TRP A 27 8.61 -3.76 0.20
N PRO A 28 7.29 -3.96 0.39
CA PRO A 28 6.37 -2.85 0.48
C PRO A 28 6.73 -1.95 1.66
N PRO A 29 6.72 -0.61 1.45
CA PRO A 29 6.83 0.34 2.54
C PRO A 29 5.67 0.13 3.52
N GLN A 30 5.82 0.61 4.76
CA GLN A 30 4.82 0.40 5.82
C GLN A 30 3.41 0.87 5.42
N SER A 31 3.29 1.85 4.52
CA SER A 31 2.03 2.37 4.00
C SER A 31 1.25 1.43 3.09
N LEU A 32 1.92 0.45 2.48
CA LEU A 32 1.31 -0.57 1.63
C LEU A 32 1.12 -1.91 2.34
N ARG A 33 1.44 -1.97 3.63
CA ARG A 33 1.27 -3.18 4.44
C ARG A 33 -0.13 -3.24 5.03
N VAL A 34 -0.58 -4.47 5.22
CA VAL A 34 -1.82 -4.83 5.89
C VAL A 34 -1.50 -5.67 7.12
N ASP A 35 -2.41 -5.67 8.08
CA ASP A 35 -2.32 -6.54 9.26
C ASP A 35 -2.83 -7.96 8.98
N ARG A 36 -2.97 -8.77 10.05
CA ARG A 36 -3.41 -10.17 9.97
C ARG A 36 -4.82 -10.34 9.38
N ASP A 37 -5.70 -9.37 9.60
CA ASP A 37 -7.08 -9.39 9.12
C ASP A 37 -7.21 -8.67 7.76
N GLY A 38 -6.09 -8.28 7.16
CA GLY A 38 -6.03 -7.64 5.85
C GLY A 38 -6.34 -6.15 5.87
N VAL A 39 -6.36 -5.51 7.03
CA VAL A 39 -6.64 -4.07 7.16
C VAL A 39 -5.37 -3.27 6.86
N PRO A 40 -5.40 -2.32 5.90
CA PRO A 40 -4.27 -1.42 5.67
C PRO A 40 -3.94 -0.57 6.91
N HIS A 41 -2.65 -0.39 7.22
CA HIS A 41 -2.21 0.35 8.41
C HIS A 41 -2.70 1.81 8.49
N PHE A 42 -3.04 2.42 7.35
CA PHE A 42 -3.53 3.80 7.25
C PHE A 42 -5.04 3.88 7.00
N THR A 43 -5.78 2.82 7.30
CA THR A 43 -7.24 2.82 7.19
C THR A 43 -7.83 3.81 8.20
N PRO A 44 -8.67 4.76 7.77
CA PRO A 44 -9.31 5.69 8.70
C PRO A 44 -10.26 4.94 9.64
N LYS A 45 -10.41 5.46 10.85
CA LYS A 45 -11.38 4.94 11.83
C LYS A 45 -12.81 5.26 11.39
N ALA A 46 -13.73 4.34 11.68
CA ALA A 46 -15.16 4.54 11.51
C ALA A 46 -15.73 5.31 12.71
N GLN A 47 -16.80 6.07 12.51
CA GLN A 47 -17.51 6.72 13.61
C GLN A 47 -18.65 5.83 14.09
N HIS A 48 -18.73 5.59 15.41
CA HIS A 48 -19.85 4.91 16.02
C HIS A 48 -21.11 5.79 15.89
N PRO A 49 -22.21 5.29 15.30
CA PRO A 49 -23.36 6.13 14.94
C PRO A 49 -24.07 6.70 16.17
N GLU A 50 -24.12 5.95 17.27
CA GLU A 50 -24.81 6.39 18.50
C GLU A 50 -23.93 7.22 19.44
N THR A 51 -22.69 6.80 19.69
CA THR A 51 -21.79 7.44 20.67
C THR A 51 -20.84 8.47 20.06
N GLY A 52 -20.66 8.45 18.74
CA GLY A 52 -19.69 9.29 18.03
C GLY A 52 -18.23 8.86 18.17
N GLU A 53 -17.96 7.74 18.84
CA GLU A 53 -16.60 7.23 19.08
C GLU A 53 -15.88 6.83 17.78
N ALA A 54 -14.56 7.04 17.71
CA ALA A 54 -13.74 6.59 16.60
C ALA A 54 -13.29 5.13 16.77
N VAL A 55 -13.95 4.23 16.05
CA VAL A 55 -13.78 2.77 16.11
C VAL A 55 -12.86 2.29 15.00
N SER A 56 -11.92 1.38 15.33
CA SER A 56 -11.03 0.78 14.32
C SER A 56 -11.77 -0.23 13.44
N VAL A 57 -11.31 -0.44 12.21
CA VAL A 57 -11.88 -1.47 11.32
C VAL A 57 -11.69 -2.87 11.91
N ASN A 58 -10.57 -3.16 12.57
CA ASN A 58 -10.35 -4.42 13.28
C ASN A 58 -11.42 -4.68 14.33
N THR A 59 -11.78 -3.67 15.14
CA THR A 59 -12.86 -3.78 16.12
C THR A 59 -14.17 -4.21 15.47
N LEU A 60 -14.48 -3.65 14.29
CA LEU A 60 -15.67 -4.04 13.53
C LEU A 60 -15.56 -5.48 13.04
N ILE A 61 -14.41 -5.87 12.47
CA ILE A 61 -14.18 -7.24 11.98
C ILE A 61 -14.38 -8.26 13.09
N HIS A 62 -13.79 -8.02 14.26
CA HIS A 62 -13.91 -8.88 15.44
C HIS A 62 -15.35 -8.96 15.94
N HIS A 63 -16.03 -7.82 16.02
CA HIS A 63 -17.45 -7.77 16.36
C HIS A 63 -18.34 -8.59 15.41
N TYR A 64 -18.11 -8.51 14.08
CA TYR A 64 -18.86 -9.29 13.09
C TYR A 64 -18.50 -10.77 13.07
N ARG A 65 -17.24 -11.12 13.38
CA ARG A 65 -16.77 -12.51 13.43
C ARG A 65 -17.16 -13.21 14.73
N GLY A 66 -17.35 -12.45 15.81
CA GLY A 66 -17.70 -12.93 17.14
C GLY A 66 -16.49 -13.36 17.97
N ASP A 67 -15.29 -12.83 17.68
CA ASP A 67 -14.05 -13.05 18.44
C ASP A 67 -13.54 -11.79 19.16
#